data_AF-A0A2V7FQN8-F1
#
_entry.id   AF-A0A2V7FQN8-F1
#
_cell.length_a   1.000
_cell.length_b   1.000
_cell.length_c   1.000
_cell.angle_alpha   90.00
_cell.angle_beta   90.00
_cell.angle_gamma   90.00
#
_symmetry.space_group_name_H-M   'P 1'
#
loop_
_entity.id
_entity.type
_entity.pdbx_description
1 polymer ?
#
loop_
_entity_poly.entity_id
_entity_poly.type
_entity_poly.pdbx_seq_one_letter_code
_entity_poly.pdbx_strand_id
1 'polypeptide(L)'
;MERQVERDLEILTAIEEGLPLTQRALAERLGVALGLANLYLKRLARKGCIKIVEFPKKPAARKRLRYLLTPRGMAEKTRLTYEHMAYSLNLYRRARQTLRESLGRLADGGAKRVVLYGAGEAAEVAYLTLKELGLEPVGVFARSATGRFLGFPVRALAELTAEEFDVVIVATFERPEPSLAELGQLGLAPERIVTLRRPLAGNHRERAP
;
A
#
# COMPACT_ATOMS: atom_id res chain seq x y z
N MET A 1 -8.46 11.35 1.03
CA MET A 1 -9.68 10.91 0.33
C MET A 1 -9.68 9.40 0.11
N GLU A 2 -8.56 8.81 -0.34
CA GLU A 2 -8.35 7.36 -0.58
C GLU A 2 -8.73 6.46 0.60
N ARG A 3 -8.21 6.73 1.82
CA ARG A 3 -8.49 5.89 3.01
C ARG A 3 -9.98 5.76 3.37
N GLN A 4 -10.83 6.72 3.00
CA GLN A 4 -12.25 6.63 3.33
C GLN A 4 -13.00 5.69 2.39
N VAL A 5 -12.65 5.71 1.10
CA VAL A 5 -13.23 4.83 0.07
C VAL A 5 -12.88 3.37 0.39
N GLU A 6 -11.62 3.10 0.71
CA GLU A 6 -11.16 1.78 1.13
C GLU A 6 -11.90 1.29 2.39
N ARG A 7 -12.06 2.16 3.40
CA ARG A 7 -12.80 1.82 4.61
C ARG A 7 -14.29 1.55 4.34
N ASP A 8 -14.93 2.33 3.48
CA ASP A 8 -16.33 2.09 3.10
C ASP A 8 -16.46 0.76 2.34
N LEU A 9 -15.57 0.47 1.39
CA LEU A 9 -15.53 -0.79 0.66
C LEU A 9 -15.32 -1.98 1.61
N GLU A 10 -14.36 -1.89 2.53
CA GLU A 10 -14.04 -2.94 3.50
C GLU A 10 -15.23 -3.23 4.44
N ILE A 11 -15.93 -2.19 4.91
CA ILE A 11 -17.12 -2.36 5.75
C ILE A 11 -18.24 -3.07 4.98
N LEU A 12 -18.51 -2.65 3.75
CA LEU A 12 -19.57 -3.26 2.93
C LEU A 12 -19.23 -4.71 2.60
N THR A 13 -17.97 -5.02 2.32
CA THR A 13 -17.47 -6.39 2.12
C THR A 13 -17.65 -7.24 3.38
N ALA A 14 -17.20 -6.76 4.53
CA ALA A 14 -17.32 -7.49 5.81
C ALA A 14 -18.77 -7.78 6.20
N ILE A 15 -19.71 -6.91 5.84
CA ILE A 15 -21.14 -7.11 6.09
C ILE A 15 -21.74 -8.15 5.13
N GLU A 16 -21.29 -8.18 3.87
CA GLU A 16 -21.75 -9.16 2.87
C GLU A 16 -21.29 -10.58 3.18
N GLU A 17 -20.08 -10.76 3.73
CA GLU A 17 -19.54 -12.06 4.16
C GLU A 17 -20.44 -12.80 5.17
N GLY A 18 -21.43 -12.12 5.76
CA GLY A 18 -22.49 -12.75 6.55
C GLY A 18 -22.06 -13.23 7.93
N LEU A 19 -20.79 -13.04 8.31
CA LEU A 19 -20.26 -13.38 9.62
C LEU A 19 -20.82 -12.45 10.71
N PRO A 20 -21.05 -12.93 11.95
CA PRO A 20 -21.44 -12.09 13.07
C PRO A 20 -20.40 -10.98 13.34
N LEU A 21 -20.66 -9.78 12.82
CA LEU A 21 -19.74 -8.66 12.91
C LEU A 21 -20.08 -7.76 14.11
N THR A 22 -19.21 -7.74 15.12
CA THR A 22 -19.30 -6.74 16.20
C THR A 22 -18.59 -5.45 15.80
N GLN A 23 -18.95 -4.32 16.42
CA GLN A 23 -18.24 -3.06 16.20
C GLN A 23 -16.75 -3.16 16.55
N ARG A 24 -16.40 -3.96 17.56
CA ARG A 24 -15.01 -4.17 17.99
C ARG A 24 -14.23 -4.99 16.97
N ALA A 25 -14.81 -6.09 16.47
CA ALA A 25 -14.22 -6.89 15.40
C ALA A 25 -14.02 -6.05 14.13
N LEU A 26 -14.98 -5.20 13.78
CA LEU A 26 -14.82 -4.28 12.66
C LEU A 26 -13.73 -3.24 12.90
N ALA A 27 -13.61 -2.71 14.11
CA ALA A 27 -12.57 -1.74 14.46
C ALA A 27 -11.16 -2.34 14.34
N GLU A 28 -10.98 -3.58 14.82
CA GLU A 28 -9.73 -4.33 14.68
C GLU A 28 -9.40 -4.59 13.21
N ARG A 29 -10.37 -5.08 12.42
CA ARG A 29 -10.20 -5.32 10.97
C ARG A 29 -9.81 -4.05 10.21
N LEU A 30 -10.37 -2.90 10.56
CA LEU A 30 -10.08 -1.61 9.94
C LEU A 30 -8.83 -0.91 10.49
N GLY A 31 -8.24 -1.42 11.59
CA GLY A 31 -7.15 -0.73 12.29
C GLY A 31 -7.53 0.65 12.84
N VAL A 32 -8.78 0.82 13.32
CA VAL A 32 -9.28 2.10 13.85
C VAL A 32 -9.85 1.96 15.25
N ALA A 33 -10.01 3.09 15.95
CA ALA A 33 -10.73 3.10 17.22
C ALA A 33 -12.20 2.70 17.07
N LEU A 34 -12.77 2.06 18.09
CA LEU A 34 -14.18 1.62 18.12
C LEU A 34 -15.17 2.75 17.76
N GLY A 35 -14.92 3.97 18.25
CA GLY A 35 -15.74 5.13 17.95
C GLY A 35 -15.79 5.49 16.46
N LEU A 36 -14.66 5.35 15.75
CA LEU A 36 -14.58 5.59 14.30
C LEU A 36 -15.33 4.50 13.53
N ALA A 37 -15.19 3.23 13.92
CA ALA A 37 -15.96 2.15 13.33
C ALA A 37 -17.48 2.39 13.46
N ASN A 38 -17.95 2.78 14.66
CA ASN A 38 -19.34 3.14 14.89
C ASN A 38 -19.79 4.35 14.06
N LEU A 39 -18.95 5.37 13.91
CA LEU A 39 -19.22 6.54 13.07
C LEU A 39 -19.39 6.13 11.59
N TYR A 40 -18.53 5.25 11.08
CA TYR A 40 -18.62 4.74 9.71
C TYR A 40 -19.89 3.93 9.47
N LEU A 41 -20.23 3.02 10.39
CA LEU A 41 -21.49 2.26 10.34
C LEU A 41 -22.71 3.20 10.32
N LYS A 42 -22.77 4.18 11.23
CA LYS A 42 -23.87 5.15 11.27
C LYS A 42 -23.93 6.00 9.99
N ARG A 43 -22.79 6.36 9.39
CA ARG A 43 -22.75 7.06 8.11
C ARG A 43 -23.30 6.18 6.98
N LEU A 44 -22.84 4.95 6.86
CA LEU A 44 -23.31 4.01 5.82
C LEU A 44 -24.80 3.69 5.97
N ALA A 45 -25.30 3.62 7.22
CA ALA A 45 -26.72 3.48 7.50
C ALA A 45 -27.52 4.70 7.04
N ARG A 46 -27.05 5.92 7.34
CA ARG A 46 -27.67 7.18 6.86
C ARG A 46 -27.65 7.29 5.34
N LYS A 47 -26.61 6.79 4.67
CA LYS A 47 -26.54 6.68 3.20
C LYS A 47 -27.49 5.61 2.64
N GLY A 48 -28.16 4.83 3.48
CA GLY A 48 -29.02 3.73 3.08
C GLY A 48 -28.27 2.52 2.52
N CYS A 49 -26.94 2.45 2.69
CA CYS A 49 -26.12 1.34 2.21
C CYS A 49 -26.26 0.11 3.11
N ILE A 50 -26.52 0.31 4.41
CA ILE A 50 -26.72 -0.77 5.37
C ILE A 50 -27.97 -0.53 6.22
N LYS A 51 -28.56 -1.62 6.70
CA LYS A 51 -29.58 -1.61 7.75
C LYS A 51 -28.97 -2.16 9.05
N ILE A 52 -29.26 -1.49 10.15
CA ILE A 52 -28.89 -1.94 11.49
C ILE A 52 -30.14 -2.58 12.09
N VAL A 53 -30.07 -3.86 12.42
CA VAL A 53 -31.19 -4.60 13.02
C VAL A 53 -30.78 -5.19 14.37
N GLU A 54 -31.70 -5.18 15.33
CA GLU A 54 -31.50 -5.84 16.61
C GLU A 54 -31.72 -7.35 16.48
N PHE A 55 -31.02 -8.15 17.28
CA PHE A 55 -31.27 -9.59 17.30
C PHE A 55 -32.62 -9.89 17.96
N PRO A 56 -33.46 -10.75 17.36
CA PRO A 56 -34.81 -11.04 17.86
C PRO A 56 -34.83 -11.83 19.18
N LYS A 57 -33.74 -12.52 19.56
CA LYS A 57 -33.60 -13.17 20.87
C LYS A 57 -32.46 -12.52 21.63
N LYS A 58 -32.75 -11.90 22.78
CA LYS A 58 -31.72 -11.40 23.72
C LYS A 58 -30.89 -12.59 24.21
N PRO A 59 -29.61 -12.76 23.81
CA PRO A 59 -28.73 -13.65 24.55
C PRO A 59 -28.43 -12.96 25.88
N ALA A 60 -28.22 -13.72 26.94
CA ALA A 60 -27.94 -13.23 28.29
C ALA A 60 -26.73 -12.27 28.41
N ALA A 61 -26.00 -12.01 27.32
CA ALA A 61 -24.91 -11.05 27.25
C ALA A 61 -25.05 -10.12 26.03
N ARG A 62 -25.36 -8.84 26.32
CA ARG A 62 -25.18 -7.64 25.46
C ARG A 62 -26.03 -7.60 24.19
N LYS A 63 -26.69 -6.46 23.96
CA LYS A 63 -27.43 -6.13 22.72
C LYS A 63 -26.52 -6.34 21.50
N ARG A 64 -26.62 -7.49 20.84
CA ARG A 64 -25.94 -7.71 19.56
C ARG A 64 -26.74 -6.93 18.51
N LEU A 65 -26.04 -6.21 17.64
CA LEU A 65 -26.61 -5.60 16.43
C LEU A 65 -26.17 -6.43 15.24
N ARG A 66 -27.06 -6.66 14.28
CA ARG A 66 -26.72 -7.26 13.00
C ARG A 66 -26.77 -6.16 11.93
N TYR A 67 -25.77 -6.18 11.07
CA TYR A 67 -25.66 -5.29 9.93
C TYR A 67 -26.10 -6.06 8.69
N LEU A 68 -26.95 -5.45 7.88
CA LEU A 68 -27.45 -6.05 6.63
C LEU A 68 -27.16 -5.10 5.47
N LEU A 69 -26.59 -5.63 4.39
CA LEU A 69 -26.39 -4.89 3.16
C LEU A 69 -27.73 -4.65 2.47
N THR A 70 -27.97 -3.44 1.96
CA THR A 70 -29.17 -3.13 1.16
C THR A 70 -28.85 -3.27 -0.33
N PRO A 71 -29.86 -3.31 -1.23
CA PRO A 71 -29.62 -3.21 -2.67
C PRO A 71 -28.78 -1.98 -3.07
N ARG A 72 -29.01 -0.85 -2.39
CA ARG A 72 -28.17 0.35 -2.56
C ARG A 72 -26.74 0.15 -2.08
N GLY A 73 -26.54 -0.57 -0.97
CA GLY A 73 -25.23 -0.93 -0.46
C GLY A 73 -24.47 -1.86 -1.38
N MET A 74 -25.14 -2.83 -2.00
CA MET A 74 -24.54 -3.69 -3.03
C MET A 74 -24.08 -2.86 -4.23
N ALA A 75 -24.94 -1.97 -4.74
CA ALA A 75 -24.57 -1.08 -5.85
C ALA A 75 -23.38 -0.17 -5.52
N GLU A 76 -23.37 0.41 -4.31
CA GLU A 76 -22.26 1.25 -3.84
C GLU A 76 -20.97 0.44 -3.66
N LYS A 77 -21.04 -0.77 -3.11
CA LYS A 77 -19.89 -1.68 -3.02
C LYS A 77 -19.30 -1.96 -4.40
N THR A 78 -20.14 -2.29 -5.38
CA THR A 78 -19.69 -2.54 -6.76
C THR A 78 -19.01 -1.31 -7.35
N ARG A 79 -19.60 -0.11 -7.18
CA ARG A 79 -19.00 1.15 -7.63
C ARG A 79 -17.62 1.40 -6.99
N LEU A 80 -17.53 1.26 -5.66
CA LEU A 80 -16.26 1.45 -4.93
C LEU A 80 -15.21 0.41 -5.32
N THR A 81 -15.63 -0.84 -5.57
CA THR A 81 -14.73 -1.90 -6.06
C THR A 81 -14.14 -1.52 -7.41
N TYR A 82 -14.98 -1.09 -8.36
CA TYR A 82 -14.53 -0.64 -9.68
C TYR A 82 -13.56 0.55 -9.59
N GLU A 83 -13.89 1.55 -8.78
CA GLU A 83 -13.03 2.73 -8.58
C GLU A 83 -11.69 2.35 -7.96
N HIS A 84 -11.69 1.46 -6.96
CA HIS A 84 -10.48 0.97 -6.33
C HIS A 84 -9.60 0.17 -7.31
N MET A 85 -10.19 -0.69 -8.13
CA MET A 85 -9.47 -1.43 -9.17
C MET A 85 -8.88 -0.49 -10.22
N ALA A 86 -9.66 0.48 -10.71
CA ALA A 86 -9.20 1.45 -11.70
C ALA A 86 -8.05 2.31 -11.17
N TYR A 87 -8.16 2.76 -9.91
CA TYR A 87 -7.11 3.49 -9.22
C TYR A 87 -5.83 2.64 -9.10
N SER A 88 -5.96 1.41 -8.61
CA SER A 88 -4.83 0.48 -8.43
C SER A 88 -4.12 0.26 -9.76
N LEU A 89 -4.86 -0.08 -10.83
CA LEU A 89 -4.26 -0.30 -12.16
C LEU A 89 -3.50 0.93 -12.69
N ASN A 90 -4.02 2.14 -12.45
CA ASN A 90 -3.32 3.38 -12.82
C ASN A 90 -2.04 3.57 -12.00
N LEU A 91 -2.08 3.27 -10.70
CA LEU A 91 -0.91 3.30 -9.81
C LEU A 91 0.18 2.33 -10.29
N TYR A 92 -0.20 1.08 -10.60
CA TYR A 92 0.69 0.07 -11.17
C TYR A 92 1.34 0.56 -12.49
N ARG A 93 0.54 1.10 -13.42
CA ARG A 93 1.04 1.64 -14.70
C ARG A 93 2.02 2.79 -14.50
N ARG A 94 1.70 3.73 -13.60
CA ARG A 94 2.56 4.89 -13.29
C ARG A 94 3.87 4.48 -12.64
N ALA A 95 3.82 3.53 -11.70
CA ALA A 95 5.02 3.01 -11.03
C ALA A 95 5.97 2.35 -12.05
N ARG A 96 5.44 1.48 -12.92
CA ARG A 96 6.21 0.83 -13.99
C ARG A 96 6.82 1.85 -14.95
N GLN A 97 6.04 2.85 -15.38
CA GLN A 97 6.53 3.90 -16.29
C GLN A 97 7.65 4.73 -15.65
N THR A 98 7.46 5.18 -14.40
CA THR A 98 8.45 5.96 -13.65
C THR A 98 9.75 5.18 -13.47
N LEU A 99 9.65 3.89 -13.17
CA LEU A 99 10.81 3.03 -13.00
C LEU A 99 11.56 2.84 -14.32
N ARG A 100 10.87 2.60 -15.44
CA ARG A 100 11.50 2.49 -16.76
C ARG A 100 12.24 3.76 -17.17
N GLU A 101 11.61 4.91 -17.01
CA GLU A 101 12.25 6.21 -17.28
C GLU A 101 13.50 6.43 -16.42
N SER A 102 13.46 5.99 -15.17
CA SER A 102 14.58 6.17 -14.24
C SER A 102 15.72 5.19 -14.54
N LEU A 103 15.42 3.93 -14.82
CA LEU A 103 16.42 2.92 -15.18
C LEU A 103 17.03 3.16 -16.57
N GLY A 104 16.23 3.65 -17.52
CA GLY A 104 16.67 4.00 -18.87
C GLY A 104 17.71 5.12 -18.86
N ARG A 105 17.51 6.18 -18.05
CA ARG A 105 18.51 7.25 -17.87
C ARG A 105 19.83 6.78 -17.27
N LEU A 106 19.81 5.64 -16.59
CA LEU A 106 21.00 5.06 -15.99
C LEU A 106 21.67 4.05 -16.95
N ALA A 107 20.99 3.60 -18.02
CA ALA A 107 21.35 2.41 -18.82
C ALA A 107 22.59 2.58 -19.72
N ASP A 108 23.12 3.79 -19.84
CA ASP A 108 24.32 4.07 -20.63
C ASP A 108 25.62 3.48 -20.01
N GLY A 109 25.55 2.86 -18.82
CA GLY A 109 26.72 2.39 -18.04
C GLY A 109 26.95 0.88 -17.93
N GLY A 110 26.23 0.02 -18.66
CA GLY A 110 26.38 -1.45 -18.56
C GLY A 110 25.46 -2.14 -17.54
N ALA A 111 25.73 -3.42 -17.25
CA ALA A 111 24.90 -4.24 -16.34
C ALA A 111 24.92 -3.69 -14.91
N LYS A 112 23.75 -3.54 -14.30
CA LYS A 112 23.60 -2.93 -12.97
C LYS A 112 23.19 -3.93 -11.90
N ARG A 113 23.89 -3.89 -10.78
CA ARG A 113 23.51 -4.55 -9.53
C ARG A 113 22.43 -3.71 -8.86
N VAL A 114 21.19 -4.12 -9.03
CA VAL A 114 20.03 -3.43 -8.46
C VAL A 114 19.61 -4.12 -7.17
N VAL A 115 19.27 -3.36 -6.15
CA VAL A 115 18.64 -3.88 -4.93
C VAL A 115 17.25 -3.28 -4.74
N LEU A 116 16.34 -4.04 -4.13
CA LEU A 116 15.00 -3.56 -3.79
C LEU A 116 14.95 -3.19 -2.30
N TYR A 117 14.43 -2.02 -1.98
CA TYR A 117 14.02 -1.65 -0.62
C TYR A 117 12.50 -1.65 -0.52
N GLY A 118 11.97 -2.63 0.20
CA GLY A 118 10.55 -2.98 0.24
C GLY A 118 10.31 -4.40 -0.28
N ALA A 119 9.32 -5.08 0.29
CA ALA A 119 8.97 -6.47 -0.05
C ALA A 119 7.45 -6.69 -0.20
N GLY A 120 6.71 -5.62 -0.51
CA GLY A 120 5.26 -5.66 -0.74
C GLY A 120 4.89 -5.59 -2.23
N GLU A 121 3.63 -5.33 -2.53
CA GLU A 121 3.09 -5.24 -3.91
C GLU A 121 3.91 -4.32 -4.83
N ALA A 122 4.35 -3.18 -4.31
CA ALA A 122 5.19 -2.24 -5.06
C ALA A 122 6.54 -2.85 -5.49
N ALA A 123 7.10 -3.76 -4.68
CA ALA A 123 8.33 -4.47 -5.01
C ALA A 123 8.10 -5.51 -6.10
N GLU A 124 6.91 -6.12 -6.18
CA GLU A 124 6.56 -7.03 -7.28
C GLU A 124 6.53 -6.28 -8.63
N VAL A 125 5.97 -5.06 -8.65
CA VAL A 125 6.02 -4.21 -9.84
C VAL A 125 7.46 -3.89 -10.24
N ALA A 126 8.29 -3.52 -9.26
CA ALA A 126 9.68 -3.23 -9.50
C ALA A 126 10.42 -4.45 -10.07
N TYR A 127 10.21 -5.62 -9.48
CA TYR A 127 10.79 -6.88 -9.90
C TYR A 127 10.39 -7.26 -11.33
N LEU A 128 9.11 -7.21 -11.66
CA LEU A 128 8.63 -7.50 -13.02
C LEU A 128 9.20 -6.51 -14.03
N THR A 129 9.29 -5.23 -13.67
CA THR A 129 9.89 -4.20 -14.53
C THR A 129 11.39 -4.44 -14.74
N LEU A 130 12.12 -4.90 -13.73
CA LEU A 130 13.53 -5.29 -13.87
C LEU A 130 13.68 -6.48 -14.82
N LYS A 131 12.87 -7.53 -14.64
CA LYS A 131 12.89 -8.72 -15.50
C LYS A 131 12.62 -8.40 -16.97
N GLU A 132 11.68 -7.49 -17.24
CA GLU A 132 11.40 -7.00 -18.60
C GLU A 132 12.57 -6.25 -19.24
N LEU A 133 13.44 -5.66 -18.43
CA LEU A 133 14.66 -5.00 -18.86
C LEU A 133 15.88 -5.94 -18.86
N GLY A 134 15.68 -7.24 -18.62
CA GLY A 134 16.77 -8.22 -18.53
C GLY A 134 17.61 -8.09 -17.26
N LEU A 135 17.10 -7.43 -16.22
CA LEU A 135 17.77 -7.23 -14.93
C LEU A 135 17.16 -8.13 -13.85
N GLU A 136 17.98 -8.47 -12.86
CA GLU A 136 17.54 -9.14 -11.63
C GLU A 136 18.06 -8.39 -10.41
N PRO A 137 17.29 -8.33 -9.31
CA PRO A 137 17.80 -7.76 -8.09
C PRO A 137 18.84 -8.68 -7.46
N VAL A 138 19.94 -8.12 -6.97
CA VAL A 138 20.97 -8.86 -6.21
C VAL A 138 20.58 -9.02 -4.73
N GLY A 139 19.62 -8.22 -4.25
CA GLY A 139 19.13 -8.30 -2.88
C GLY A 139 17.81 -7.58 -2.66
N VAL A 140 17.08 -8.02 -1.62
CA VAL A 140 15.83 -7.41 -1.16
C VAL A 140 15.98 -7.08 0.32
N PHE A 141 15.69 -5.82 0.65
CA PHE A 141 15.86 -5.27 1.98
C PHE A 141 14.57 -4.65 2.47
N ALA A 142 14.33 -4.68 3.77
CA ALA A 142 13.18 -4.00 4.38
C ALA A 142 13.52 -3.51 5.79
N ARG A 143 12.67 -2.63 6.33
CA ARG A 143 12.78 -2.20 7.72
C ARG A 143 12.58 -3.37 8.70
N SER A 144 11.68 -4.29 8.36
CA SER A 144 11.47 -5.54 9.08
C SER A 144 11.97 -6.70 8.22
N ALA A 145 13.07 -7.33 8.63
CA ALA A 145 13.71 -8.43 7.91
C ALA A 145 13.01 -9.76 8.18
N THR A 146 11.81 -9.94 7.63
CA THR A 146 11.00 -11.13 7.88
C THR A 146 10.50 -11.74 6.58
N GLY A 147 10.75 -13.04 6.40
CA GLY A 147 10.19 -13.82 5.30
C GLY A 147 11.02 -13.78 4.02
N ARG A 148 10.35 -14.04 2.89
CA ARG A 148 10.95 -14.10 1.56
C ARG A 148 10.08 -13.30 0.58
N PHE A 149 10.72 -12.70 -0.41
CA PHE A 149 10.08 -12.00 -1.51
C PHE A 149 10.45 -12.69 -2.82
N LEU A 150 9.48 -13.32 -3.51
CA LEU A 150 9.69 -14.00 -4.80
C LEU A 150 10.94 -14.91 -4.85
N GLY A 151 11.21 -15.63 -3.75
CA GLY A 151 12.37 -16.50 -3.61
C GLY A 151 13.63 -15.85 -3.05
N PHE A 152 13.69 -14.52 -2.90
CA PHE A 152 14.78 -13.79 -2.24
C PHE A 152 14.58 -13.71 -0.72
N PRO A 153 15.60 -13.91 0.12
CA PRO A 153 15.51 -13.59 1.53
C PRO A 153 15.37 -12.07 1.73
N VAL A 154 14.44 -11.64 2.58
CA VAL A 154 14.30 -10.22 2.93
C VAL A 154 15.24 -9.90 4.09
N ARG A 155 16.26 -9.08 3.80
CA ARG A 155 17.32 -8.70 4.75
C ARG A 155 17.04 -7.37 5.44
N ALA A 156 17.72 -7.13 6.56
CA ALA A 156 17.57 -5.88 7.28
C ALA A 156 18.25 -4.75 6.52
N LEU A 157 17.66 -3.54 6.57
CA LEU A 157 18.25 -2.38 5.92
C LEU A 157 19.71 -2.10 6.34
N ALA A 158 20.08 -2.43 7.59
CA ALA A 158 21.45 -2.28 8.07
C ALA A 158 22.49 -3.13 7.30
N GLU A 159 22.07 -4.24 6.69
CA GLU A 159 22.94 -5.11 5.90
C GLU A 159 23.23 -4.54 4.51
N LEU A 160 22.49 -3.52 4.07
CA LEU A 160 22.64 -2.90 2.76
C LEU A 160 24.04 -2.30 2.54
N THR A 161 24.69 -1.80 3.60
CA THR A 161 26.03 -1.18 3.52
C THR A 161 27.14 -2.17 3.19
N ALA A 162 26.93 -3.46 3.49
CA ALA A 162 27.86 -4.54 3.18
C ALA A 162 27.62 -5.17 1.80
N GLU A 163 26.51 -4.82 1.14
CA GLU A 163 26.15 -5.33 -0.18
C GLU A 163 26.78 -4.48 -1.28
N GLU A 164 27.34 -5.11 -2.30
CA GLU A 164 27.78 -4.39 -3.48
C GLU A 164 26.61 -4.19 -4.45
N PHE A 165 26.14 -2.94 -4.58
CA PHE A 165 25.08 -2.58 -5.50
C PHE A 165 25.37 -1.23 -6.16
N ASP A 166 24.74 -0.98 -7.31
CA ASP A 166 24.89 0.28 -8.02
C ASP A 166 23.70 1.20 -7.70
N VAL A 167 22.49 0.63 -7.67
CA VAL A 167 21.22 1.36 -7.48
C VAL A 167 20.30 0.63 -6.51
N VAL A 168 19.65 1.38 -5.62
CA VAL A 168 18.53 0.92 -4.79
C VAL A 168 17.20 1.45 -5.34
N ILE A 169 16.24 0.57 -5.53
CA ILE A 169 14.85 0.94 -5.85
C ILE A 169 14.04 0.94 -4.55
N VAL A 170 13.54 2.12 -4.17
CA VAL A 170 12.55 2.27 -3.11
C VAL A 170 11.19 1.84 -3.64
N ALA A 171 10.81 0.62 -3.31
CA ALA A 171 9.61 -0.05 -3.78
C ALA A 171 8.44 0.20 -2.84
N THR A 172 7.85 1.40 -2.93
CA THR A 172 6.65 1.79 -2.18
C THR A 172 5.65 2.51 -3.07
N PHE A 173 4.36 2.28 -2.83
CA PHE A 173 3.27 3.07 -3.40
C PHE A 173 2.90 4.28 -2.53
N GLU A 174 3.33 4.28 -1.27
CA GLU A 174 3.17 5.43 -0.40
C GLU A 174 4.15 6.55 -0.78
N ARG A 175 4.22 7.56 0.07
CA ARG A 175 5.19 8.65 -0.02
C ARG A 175 6.61 8.09 0.23
N PRO A 176 7.58 8.28 -0.70
CA PRO A 176 8.92 7.71 -0.56
C PRO A 176 9.79 8.46 0.46
N GLU A 177 9.42 9.69 0.86
CA GLU A 177 10.24 10.58 1.70
C GLU A 177 10.75 9.94 3.02
N PRO A 178 9.94 9.16 3.78
CA PRO A 178 10.44 8.46 4.96
C PRO A 178 11.52 7.42 4.64
N SER A 179 11.36 6.71 3.51
CA SER A 179 12.35 5.74 3.05
C SER A 179 13.64 6.40 2.54
N LEU A 180 13.50 7.55 1.86
CA LEU A 180 14.63 8.35 1.41
C LEU A 180 15.45 8.89 2.59
N ALA A 181 14.78 9.37 3.65
CA ALA A 181 15.44 9.85 4.86
C ALA A 181 16.25 8.74 5.55
N GLU A 182 15.72 7.52 5.62
CA GLU A 182 16.41 6.35 6.19
C GLU A 182 17.65 5.96 5.37
N LEU A 183 17.52 5.91 4.04
CA LEU A 183 18.67 5.63 3.17
C LEU A 183 19.73 6.74 3.21
N GLY A 184 19.31 8.00 3.37
CA GLY A 184 20.21 9.13 3.56
C GLY A 184 21.00 9.05 4.87
N GLN A 185 20.40 8.57 5.96
CA GLN A 185 21.10 8.33 7.23
C GLN A 185 22.18 7.23 7.13
N LEU A 186 22.06 6.34 6.15
CA LEU A 186 23.08 5.32 5.83
C LEU A 186 24.17 5.83 4.88
N GLY A 187 24.12 7.11 4.49
CA GLY A 187 25.12 7.73 3.62
C GLY A 187 24.96 7.40 2.12
N LEU A 188 23.79 6.90 1.69
CA LEU A 188 23.55 6.66 0.27
C LEU A 188 23.35 7.97 -0.49
N ALA A 189 24.11 8.13 -1.58
CA ALA A 189 24.01 9.27 -2.48
C ALA A 189 22.64 9.24 -3.24
N PRO A 190 21.95 10.39 -3.39
CA PRO A 190 20.63 10.46 -4.04
C PRO A 190 20.58 9.87 -5.46
N GLU A 191 21.69 9.92 -6.19
CA GLU A 191 21.82 9.45 -7.57
C GLU A 191 21.74 7.92 -7.66
N ARG A 192 22.04 7.23 -6.56
CA ARG A 192 21.92 5.76 -6.44
C ARG A 192 20.52 5.32 -6.02
N ILE A 193 19.58 6.25 -5.81
CA ILE A 193 18.24 5.96 -5.31
C ILE A 193 17.20 6.22 -6.40
N VAL A 194 16.43 5.18 -6.74
CA VAL A 194 15.30 5.24 -7.66
C VAL A 194 14.00 5.01 -6.90
N THR A 195 12.95 5.72 -7.26
CA THR A 195 11.63 5.63 -6.62
C THR A 195 10.57 5.28 -7.65
N LEU A 196 9.55 4.52 -7.24
CA LEU A 196 8.38 4.21 -8.10
C LEU A 196 7.44 5.41 -8.26
N ARG A 197 7.55 6.37 -7.36
CA ARG A 197 6.79 7.62 -7.35
C ARG A 197 7.77 8.77 -7.27
N ARG A 198 7.66 9.74 -8.18
CA ARG A 198 8.49 10.95 -8.12
C ARG A 198 8.30 11.62 -6.74
N PRO A 199 9.39 11.88 -6.00
CA PRO A 199 9.33 12.64 -4.76
C PRO A 199 8.75 14.02 -5.03
N LEU A 200 8.10 14.62 -4.04
CA LEU A 200 7.80 16.05 -4.14
C LEU A 200 9.14 16.78 -4.30
N ALA A 201 9.27 17.62 -5.33
CA ALA A 201 10.44 18.46 -5.49
C ALA A 201 10.60 19.26 -4.19
N GLY A 202 11.61 18.94 -3.39
CA GLY A 202 12.02 19.80 -2.30
C GLY A 202 12.30 21.18 -2.89
N ASN A 203 11.86 22.24 -2.23
CA ASN A 203 12.20 23.62 -2.57
C ASN A 203 13.72 23.82 -2.47
N HIS A 204 14.49 23.27 -3.40
CA HIS A 204 15.80 23.78 -3.75
C HIS A 204 15.55 24.81 -4.84
N ARG A 205 15.18 26.02 -4.41
CA ARG A 205 15.52 27.21 -5.19
C ARG A 205 17.04 27.19 -5.31
N GLU A 206 17.50 26.91 -6.52
CA GLU A 206 18.84 27.25 -6.98
C GLU A 206 19.15 28.67 -6.49
N ARG A 207 20.15 28.78 -5.61
CA ARG A 207 20.99 29.96 -5.59
C ARG A 207 21.83 29.86 -6.86
N ALA A 208 21.40 30.56 -7.90
CA ALA A 208 22.30 30.98 -8.96
C ALA A 208 23.07 32.23 -8.48
N PRO A 209 24.34 32.39 -8.90
CA PRO A 209 25.25 33.43 -8.40
C PRO A 209 24.86 34.86 -8.80
#